data_AF-A0A4Y7U2F7-F1
#
_entry.id   AF-A0A4Y7U2F7-F1
#
_cell.length_a   1.000
_cell.length_b   1.000
_cell.length_c   1.000
_cell.angle_alpha   90.00
_cell.angle_beta   90.00
_cell.angle_gamma   90.00
#
_symmetry.space_group_name_H-M   'P 1'
#
loop_
_entity.id
_entity.type
_entity.pdbx_description
1 polymer ?
#
loop_
_entity_poly.entity_id
_entity_poly.type
_entity_poly.pdbx_seq_one_letter_code
_entity_poly.pdbx_strand_id
1 'polypeptide(L)'
;QIQQLKNIIDSSHNITFFTGAGISVASGIPDFRSLGGLYDQISENGYSPEYLLSTDYLQSDPEGFMNFCFQYLLFTDKQPNIVHQWIAQLEKDHRSLGVITQ
;
A
#
# COMPACT_ATOMS: atom_id res chain seq x y z
N GLN A 1 10.99 18.36 -16.88
CA GLN A 1 10.74 17.04 -16.26
C GLN A 1 9.24 16.75 -16.14
N ILE A 2 8.45 17.54 -15.40
CA ILE A 2 6.99 17.32 -15.26
C ILE A 2 6.25 17.32 -16.61
N GLN A 3 6.51 18.28 -17.50
CA GLN A 3 5.86 18.32 -18.81
C GLN A 3 6.17 17.09 -19.68
N GLN A 4 7.40 16.58 -19.60
CA GLN A 4 7.81 15.39 -20.33
C GLN A 4 7.07 14.15 -19.82
N LEU A 5 6.97 13.99 -18.50
CA LEU A 5 6.19 12.92 -17.88
C LEU A 5 4.71 13.00 -18.30
N LYS A 6 4.12 14.19 -18.26
CA LYS A 6 2.74 14.42 -18.71
C LYS A 6 2.56 13.96 -20.16
N ASN A 7 3.45 14.35 -21.07
CA ASN A 7 3.36 13.96 -22.48
C ASN A 7 3.49 12.44 -22.68
N ILE A 8 4.36 11.76 -21.91
CA ILE A 8 4.48 10.30 -21.91
C ILE A 8 3.16 9.66 -21.49
N ILE A 9 2.57 10.13 -20.38
CA ILE A 9 1.30 9.60 -19.89
C ILE A 9 0.20 9.83 -20.93
N ASP A 10 0.05 11.07 -21.41
CA ASP A 10 -1.00 11.50 -22.34
C ASP A 10 -0.97 10.71 -23.66
N SER A 11 0.21 10.30 -24.14
CA SER A 11 0.36 9.51 -25.38
C SER A 11 0.29 7.99 -25.18
N SER A 12 0.32 7.51 -23.93
CA SER A 12 0.34 6.08 -23.62
C SER A 12 -1.06 5.48 -23.49
N HIS A 13 -1.20 4.24 -23.99
CA HIS A 13 -2.43 3.45 -23.96
C HIS A 13 -2.25 2.08 -23.27
N ASN A 14 -1.03 1.74 -22.84
CA ASN A 14 -0.68 0.47 -22.23
C ASN A 14 0.10 0.70 -20.93
N ILE A 15 -0.48 1.48 -20.01
CA ILE A 15 0.19 1.87 -18.76
C ILE A 15 0.02 0.78 -17.70
N THR A 16 1.11 0.32 -17.10
CA THR A 16 1.07 -0.56 -15.92
C THR A 16 1.50 0.22 -14.68
N PHE A 17 0.67 0.20 -13.63
CA PHE A 17 0.98 0.86 -12.37
C PHE A 17 1.60 -0.11 -11.39
N PHE A 18 2.76 0.23 -10.83
CA PHE A 18 3.35 -0.46 -9.68
C PHE A 18 3.15 0.41 -8.45
N THR A 19 2.44 -0.11 -7.46
CA THR A 19 2.06 0.65 -6.27
C THR A 19 2.45 -0.10 -5.00
N GLY A 20 2.57 0.65 -3.92
CA GLY A 20 2.79 0.14 -2.57
C GLY A 20 2.12 1.06 -1.56
N ALA A 21 2.28 0.76 -0.27
CA ALA A 21 1.54 1.43 0.81
C ALA A 21 1.56 2.98 0.76
N GLY A 22 2.63 3.58 0.21
CA GLY A 22 2.76 5.03 0.07
C GLY A 22 1.60 5.73 -0.64
N ILE A 23 0.93 5.09 -1.62
CA ILE A 23 -0.23 5.71 -2.30
C ILE A 23 -1.43 5.87 -1.36
N SER A 24 -1.47 5.09 -0.27
CA SER A 24 -2.57 5.05 0.71
C SER A 24 -2.31 5.93 1.94
N VAL A 25 -1.12 6.52 2.07
CA VAL A 25 -0.82 7.50 3.13
C VAL A 25 -1.77 8.69 3.07
N ALA A 26 -2.08 9.18 1.87
CA ALA A 26 -3.08 10.24 1.67
C ALA A 26 -4.52 9.81 2.00
N SER A 27 -4.78 8.50 2.14
CA SER A 27 -6.04 7.96 2.65
C SER A 27 -6.03 7.73 4.17
N GLY A 28 -4.96 8.14 4.87
CA GLY A 28 -4.80 7.96 6.32
C GLY A 28 -4.36 6.56 6.73
N ILE A 29 -3.79 5.77 5.81
CA ILE A 29 -3.20 4.46 6.09
C ILE A 29 -1.67 4.64 6.17
N PRO A 30 -1.03 4.39 7.32
CA PRO A 30 0.42 4.51 7.43
C PRO A 30 1.12 3.55 6.48
N ASP A 31 2.26 3.96 5.93
CA ASP A 31 3.14 3.01 5.27
C ASP A 31 3.98 2.23 6.30
N PHE A 32 4.76 1.28 5.80
CA PHE A 32 5.55 0.41 6.68
C PHE A 32 6.82 1.10 7.22
N ARG A 33 7.58 1.82 6.38
CA ARG A 33 9.01 2.11 6.61
C ARG A 33 9.36 3.59 6.66
N SER A 34 8.42 4.50 6.39
CA SER A 34 8.65 5.92 6.61
C SER A 34 8.76 6.21 8.10
N LEU A 35 9.39 7.34 8.44
CA LEU A 35 9.49 7.80 9.83
C LEU A 35 8.08 7.97 10.43
N GLY A 36 7.82 7.30 11.55
CA GLY A 36 6.51 7.21 12.19
C GLY A 36 5.54 6.20 11.57
N GLY A 37 6.00 5.37 10.63
CA GLY A 37 5.23 4.29 10.00
C GLY A 37 5.03 3.09 10.92
N LEU A 38 4.42 2.02 10.39
CA LEU A 38 4.08 0.83 11.18
C LEU A 38 5.30 0.19 11.85
N TYR A 39 6.46 0.16 11.18
CA TYR A 39 7.65 -0.47 11.76
C TYR A 39 8.15 0.26 13.00
N ASP A 40 8.10 1.59 13.00
CA ASP A 40 8.51 2.39 14.17
C ASP A 40 7.57 2.09 15.35
N GLN A 41 6.25 2.09 15.11
CA GLN A 41 5.23 1.78 16.13
C GLN A 41 5.36 0.37 16.71
N ILE A 42 5.68 -0.61 15.87
CA ILE A 42 5.85 -2.01 16.29
C ILE A 42 7.17 -2.20 17.04
N SER A 43 8.24 -1.56 16.57
CA SER A 43 9.57 -1.66 17.19
C SER A 43 9.60 -1.02 18.58
N GLU A 44 8.82 0.04 18.80
CA GLU A 44 8.61 0.63 20.13
C GLU A 44 8.01 -0.37 21.13
N ASN A 45 7.21 -1.32 20.67
CA ASN A 45 6.64 -2.40 21.49
C ASN A 45 7.60 -3.61 21.67
N GLY A 46 8.84 -3.51 21.18
CA GLY A 46 9.88 -4.53 21.36
C GLY A 46 9.81 -5.72 20.40
N TYR A 47 8.97 -5.64 19.36
CA TYR A 47 8.81 -6.72 18.37
C TYR A 47 9.49 -6.38 17.04
N SER A 48 9.97 -7.40 16.32
CA SER A 48 10.36 -7.27 14.92
C SER A 48 9.12 -7.34 14.04
N PRO A 49 8.80 -6.29 13.25
CA PRO A 49 7.67 -6.29 12.31
C PRO A 49 7.75 -7.44 11.30
N GLU A 50 8.96 -7.75 10.81
CA GLU A 50 9.18 -8.85 9.86
C GLU A 50 8.86 -10.21 10.48
N TYR A 51 9.22 -10.41 11.76
CA TYR A 51 8.88 -11.63 12.46
C TYR A 51 7.37 -11.77 12.66
N LEU A 52 6.69 -10.71 13.08
CA LEU A 52 5.23 -10.72 13.27
C LEU A 52 4.47 -10.97 11.96
N LEU A 53 5.06 -10.61 10.81
CA LEU A 53 4.51 -10.88 9.48
C LEU A 53 4.99 -12.21 8.86
N SER A 54 5.78 -13.00 9.58
CA SER A 54 6.39 -14.22 9.04
C SER A 54 5.46 -15.43 9.10
N THR A 55 5.72 -16.40 8.23
CA THR A 55 5.09 -17.73 8.30
C THR A 55 5.42 -18.45 9.60
N ASP A 56 6.60 -18.21 10.16
CA ASP A 56 7.04 -18.85 11.40
C ASP A 56 6.18 -18.39 12.58
N TYR A 57 5.91 -17.09 12.67
CA TYR A 57 5.04 -16.56 13.72
C TYR A 57 3.60 -17.05 13.56
N LEU A 58 3.05 -17.00 12.34
CA LEU A 58 1.72 -17.56 12.04
C LEU A 58 1.61 -19.04 12.46
N GLN A 59 2.64 -19.85 12.22
CA GLN A 59 2.63 -21.27 12.58
C GLN A 59 2.78 -21.50 14.10
N SER A 60 3.62 -20.70 14.75
CA SER A 60 3.87 -20.83 16.20
C SER A 60 2.73 -20.29 17.06
N ASP A 61 2.07 -19.22 16.60
CA ASP A 61 1.03 -18.48 17.33
C ASP A 61 0.02 -17.85 16.33
N PRO A 62 -0.93 -18.65 15.80
CA PRO A 62 -1.93 -18.14 14.87
C PRO A 62 -2.82 -17.06 15.46
N GLU A 63 -3.13 -17.13 16.76
CA GLU A 63 -3.98 -16.15 17.44
C GLU A 63 -3.27 -14.80 17.54
N GLY A 64 -2.00 -14.80 17.97
CA GLY A 64 -1.16 -13.60 17.99
C GLY A 64 -0.98 -12.97 16.62
N PHE A 65 -0.75 -13.78 15.57
CA PHE A 65 -0.69 -13.30 14.19
C PHE A 65 -2.00 -12.63 13.76
N MET A 66 -3.16 -13.23 14.06
CA MET A 66 -4.45 -12.64 13.73
C MET A 66 -4.69 -11.33 14.49
N ASN A 67 -4.34 -11.27 15.77
CA ASN A 67 -4.43 -10.04 16.58
C ASN A 67 -3.55 -8.92 16.00
N PHE A 68 -2.33 -9.25 15.59
CA PHE A 68 -1.44 -8.31 14.90
C PHE A 68 -2.08 -7.76 13.62
N CYS A 69 -2.64 -8.62 12.76
CA CYS A 69 -3.33 -8.21 11.55
C CYS A 69 -4.53 -7.29 11.83
N PHE A 70 -5.36 -7.63 12.82
CA PHE A 70 -6.50 -6.80 13.20
C PHE A 70 -6.08 -5.44 13.75
N GLN A 71 -5.01 -5.40 14.52
CA GLN A 71 -4.53 -4.17 15.16
C GLN A 71 -3.86 -3.21 14.16
N TYR A 72 -3.03 -3.73 13.26
CA TYR A 72 -2.12 -2.90 12.45
C TYR A 72 -2.41 -2.89 10.96
N LEU A 73 -3.12 -3.90 10.42
CA LEU A 73 -3.28 -4.08 8.97
C LEU A 73 -4.73 -3.96 8.48
N LEU A 74 -5.72 -4.05 9.37
CA LEU A 74 -7.13 -3.99 8.98
C LEU A 74 -7.68 -2.56 9.07
N PHE A 75 -7.92 -1.95 7.90
CA PHE A 75 -8.49 -0.61 7.77
C PHE A 75 -9.85 -0.67 7.05
N THR A 76 -10.96 -0.63 7.80
CA THR A 76 -12.33 -0.81 7.25
C THR A 76 -13.06 0.50 6.94
N ASP A 77 -12.58 1.61 7.47
CA ASP A 77 -13.21 2.94 7.38
C ASP A 77 -12.57 3.86 6.33
N LYS A 78 -11.57 3.38 5.59
CA LYS A 78 -10.78 4.20 4.66
C LYS A 78 -11.36 4.19 3.25
N GLN A 79 -11.14 5.30 2.54
CA GLN A 79 -11.64 5.50 1.17
C GLN A 79 -10.49 5.74 0.18
N PRO A 80 -10.67 5.39 -1.11
CA PRO A 80 -9.68 5.68 -2.14
C PRO A 80 -9.48 7.19 -2.31
N ASN A 81 -8.22 7.63 -2.33
CA ASN A 81 -7.87 9.03 -2.61
C ASN A 81 -7.78 9.33 -4.11
N ILE A 82 -7.42 10.57 -4.45
CA ILE A 82 -7.34 11.07 -5.83
C ILE A 82 -6.42 10.24 -6.74
N VAL A 83 -5.34 9.65 -6.20
CA VAL A 83 -4.41 8.82 -7.00
C VAL A 83 -5.08 7.52 -7.41
N HIS A 84 -5.77 6.86 -6.47
CA HIS A 84 -6.54 5.65 -6.77
C HIS A 84 -7.63 5.92 -7.81
N GLN A 85 -8.36 7.03 -7.65
CA GLN A 85 -9.43 7.42 -8.58
C GLN A 85 -8.87 7.72 -9.98
N TRP A 86 -7.71 8.36 -10.05
CA TRP A 86 -7.05 8.67 -11.32
C TRP A 86 -6.58 7.40 -12.06
N ILE A 87 -5.99 6.44 -11.35
CA ILE A 87 -5.61 5.14 -11.91
C ILE A 87 -6.86 4.40 -12.41
N ALA A 88 -7.91 4.33 -11.59
CA ALA A 88 -9.17 3.70 -11.97
C ALA A 88 -9.82 4.36 -13.19
N GLN A 89 -9.67 5.67 -13.37
CA GLN A 89 -10.14 6.35 -14.57
C GLN A 89 -9.34 5.94 -15.81
N LEU A 90 -8.02 5.82 -15.71
CA LEU A 90 -7.19 5.36 -16.83
C LEU A 90 -7.46 3.91 -17.23
N GLU A 91 -7.84 3.05 -16.28
CA GLU A 91 -8.33 1.70 -16.57
C GLU A 91 -9.67 1.74 -17.31
N LYS A 92 -10.63 2.55 -16.84
CA LYS A 92 -11.93 2.75 -17.50
C LYS A 92 -11.78 3.30 -18.92
N ASP A 93 -10.81 4.17 -19.14
CA ASP A 93 -10.51 4.76 -20.45
C ASP A 93 -9.71 3.81 -21.37
N HIS A 94 -9.47 2.56 -20.96
CA HIS A 94 -8.67 1.57 -21.68
C HIS A 94 -7.23 2.02 -21.99
N ARG A 95 -6.65 2.87 -21.12
CA ARG A 95 -5.27 3.36 -21.23
C ARG A 95 -4.30 2.65 -20.30
N SER A 96 -4.81 1.83 -19.39
CA SER A 96 -4.03 1.02 -18.47
C SER A 96 -4.22 -0.47 -18.74
N LEU A 97 -3.12 -1.22 -18.62
CA LEU A 97 -3.13 -2.68 -18.62
C LEU A 97 -3.47 -3.27 -17.25
N GLY A 98 -3.44 -2.46 -16.20
CA GLY A 98 -3.74 -2.87 -14.84
C GLY A 98 -2.77 -2.32 -13.79
N VAL A 99 -3.03 -2.72 -12.56
CA VAL A 99 -2.26 -2.36 -11.36
C VAL A 99 -1.63 -3.60 -10.73
N ILE A 100 -0.34 -3.50 -10.44
CA ILE A 100 0.41 -4.42 -9.59
C ILE A 100 0.62 -3.71 -8.25
N THR A 101 -0.03 -4.21 -7.19
CA THR A 101 0.03 -3.66 -5.84
C THR A 101 0.56 -4.70 -4.86
N GLN A 102 1.23 -4.22 -3.80
CA GLN A 102 1.76 -5.00 -2.69
C GLN A 102 0.79 -5.03 -1.52
#